data_AF-A0A352FPJ2-F1
#
_entry.id   AF-A0A352FPJ2-F1
#
_cell.length_a   1.000
_cell.length_b   1.000
_cell.length_c   1.000
_cell.angle_alpha   90.00
_cell.angle_beta   90.00
_cell.angle_gamma   90.00
#
_symmetry.space_group_name_H-M   'P 1'
#
loop_
_entity.id
_entity.type
_entity.pdbx_description
1 polymer ?
#
loop_
_entity_poly.entity_id
_entity_poly.type
_entity_poly.pdbx_seq_one_letter_code
_entity_poly.pdbx_strand_id
1 'polypeptide(L)' 'MYEGRIKTDDGDWAPSVFSSDSRRIAFEGLTPGVVYTVQVRSLGGSTGQSNWSDPTSRMAV' A
#
# COMPACT_ATOMS: atom_id res chain seq x y z
N MET A 1 -2.58 -9.33 -9.85
CA MET A 1 -2.82 -9.18 -8.40
C MET A 1 -1.89 -8.13 -7.87
N TYR A 2 -2.28 -7.40 -6.83
CA TYR A 2 -1.48 -6.31 -6.26
C TYR A 2 -1.38 -6.44 -4.76
N GLU A 3 -0.28 -5.93 -4.23
CA GLU A 3 -0.01 -5.82 -2.80
C GLU A 3 0.25 -4.36 -2.48
N GLY A 4 -0.44 -3.84 -1.48
CA GLY A 4 -0.26 -2.50 -0.95
C GLY A 4 0.16 -2.55 0.51
N ARG A 5 1.00 -1.61 0.91
CA ARG A 5 1.39 -1.41 2.31
C ARG A 5 1.40 0.07 2.66
N ILE A 6 1.19 0.36 3.94
CA ILE A 6 1.17 1.71 4.48
C ILE A 6 2.00 1.82 5.75
N LYS A 7 2.51 3.00 6.02
CA LYS A 7 3.11 3.37 7.31
C LYS A 7 2.80 4.82 7.65
N THR A 8 2.83 5.16 8.93
CA THR A 8 2.98 6.57 9.37
C THR A 8 4.44 7.02 9.16
N ASP A 9 4.73 8.31 9.28
CA ASP A 9 6.04 8.90 8.91
C ASP A 9 7.25 8.04 9.29
N ASP A 10 7.47 7.82 10.59
CA ASP A 10 8.58 7.02 11.12
C ASP A 10 8.13 5.64 11.62
N GLY A 11 6.91 5.22 11.28
CA GLY A 11 6.36 3.93 11.69
C GLY A 11 6.92 2.76 10.87
N ASP A 12 6.78 1.55 11.42
CA ASP A 12 6.93 0.33 10.64
C ASP A 12 5.80 0.19 9.61
N TRP A 13 6.08 -0.53 8.52
CA TRP A 13 5.05 -0.90 7.57
C TRP A 13 4.00 -1.79 8.26
N ALA A 14 2.74 -1.37 8.17
CA ALA A 14 1.61 -2.16 8.56
C ALA A 14 1.51 -3.44 7.69
N PRO A 15 0.76 -4.47 8.14
CA PRO A 15 0.51 -5.65 7.34
C PRO A 15 0.01 -5.31 5.93
N SER A 16 0.51 -6.04 4.94
CA SER A 16 0.13 -5.83 3.54
C SER A 16 -1.34 -6.14 3.30
N VAL A 17 -1.95 -5.36 2.41
CA VAL A 17 -3.30 -5.59 1.86
C VAL A 17 -3.16 -6.10 0.43
N PHE A 18 -3.91 -7.14 0.09
CA PHE A 18 -3.89 -7.74 -1.24
C PHE A 18 -5.19 -7.43 -1.99
N SER A 19 -5.07 -7.09 -3.28
CA SER A 19 -6.22 -6.81 -4.14
C SER A 19 -6.08 -7.52 -5.49
N SER A 20 -7.18 -8.06 -5.99
CA SER A 20 -7.30 -8.54 -7.37
C SER A 20 -7.74 -7.42 -8.32
N ASP A 21 -8.25 -6.30 -7.81
CA ASP A 21 -8.55 -5.11 -8.60
C ASP A 21 -7.24 -4.50 -9.12
N SER A 22 -7.25 -4.14 -10.41
CA SER A 22 -6.09 -3.58 -11.11
C SER A 22 -5.92 -2.08 -10.92
N ARG A 23 -6.89 -1.41 -10.30
CA ARG A 23 -6.93 0.06 -10.22
C ARG A 23 -7.05 0.57 -8.79
N ARG A 24 -7.41 -0.29 -7.82
CA ARG A 24 -7.72 0.13 -6.44
C ARG A 24 -7.29 -0.89 -5.39
N ILE A 25 -6.76 -0.36 -4.29
CA ILE A 25 -6.54 -1.07 -3.02
C ILE A 25 -7.15 -0.20 -1.94
N ALA A 26 -8.02 -0.78 -1.11
CA ALA A 26 -8.62 -0.09 0.02
C ALA A 26 -7.84 -0.41 1.30
N PHE A 27 -7.45 0.63 2.04
CA PHE A 27 -6.89 0.51 3.38
C PHE A 27 -7.94 0.97 4.38
N GLU A 28 -8.31 0.10 5.31
CA GLU A 28 -9.40 0.34 6.27
C GLU A 28 -8.84 0.49 7.70
N GLY A 29 -9.65 1.05 8.60
CA GLY A 29 -9.27 1.23 10.02
C GLY A 29 -8.20 2.29 10.26
N LEU A 30 -7.99 3.21 9.32
CA LEU A 30 -7.04 4.31 9.45
C LEU A 30 -7.57 5.38 10.41
N THR A 31 -6.66 6.06 11.10
CA THR A 31 -7.02 7.20 11.94
C THR A 31 -7.21 8.45 11.06
N PRO A 32 -8.41 9.07 11.05
CA PRO A 32 -8.63 10.29 10.27
C PRO A 32 -7.68 11.42 10.68
N GLY A 33 -7.20 12.18 9.70
CA GLY A 33 -6.24 13.27 9.92
C GLY A 33 -4.78 12.83 10.01
N VAL A 34 -4.49 11.53 10.04
CA VAL A 34 -3.11 11.02 10.01
C VAL A 34 -2.62 10.87 8.57
N VAL A 35 -1.39 11.31 8.32
CA VAL A 35 -0.71 11.11 7.03
C VAL A 35 -0.07 9.73 7.00
N TYR A 36 -0.37 8.97 5.94
CA TYR A 36 0.23 7.68 5.67
C TYR A 36 1.05 7.75 4.39
N THR A 37 2.22 7.14 4.41
CA THR A 37 2.99 6.81 3.21
C THR A 37 2.52 5.47 2.66
N VAL A 38 2.25 5.41 1.36
CA VAL A 38 1.70 4.26 0.66
C VAL A 38 2.68 3.78 -0.41
N GLN A 39 2.81 2.47 -0.55
CA GLN A 39 3.48 1.83 -1.68
C GLN A 39 2.65 0.66 -2.20
N VAL A 40 2.78 0.39 -3.49
CA VAL A 40 2.11 -0.73 -4.17
C VAL A 40 3.10 -1.48 -5.04
N ARG A 41 2.93 -2.80 -5.17
CA ARG A 41 3.61 -3.63 -6.17
C ARG A 41 2.65 -4.61 -6.81
N SER A 42 3.01 -5.05 -8.01
CA SER A 42 2.31 -6.16 -8.68
C SER A 42 2.83 -7.51 -8.19
N LEU A 43 1.91 -8.47 -8.09
CA LEU A 43 2.17 -9.88 -7.79
C LEU A 43 1.81 -10.74 -8.99
N GLY A 44 2.63 -11.76 -9.22
CA GLY A 44 2.54 -12.71 -10.32
C GLY A 44 3.62 -12.51 -11.38
N GLY A 45 3.40 -13.10 -12.56
CA GLY A 45 4.41 -13.19 -13.62
C GLY A 45 5.50 -14.21 -13.30
N SER A 46 6.46 -14.36 -14.20
CA SER A 46 7.57 -15.32 -14.06
C SER A 46 8.54 -14.97 -12.93
N THR A 47 8.55 -13.72 -12.47
CA THR A 47 9.44 -13.21 -11.41
C THR A 47 8.77 -13.13 -10.03
N GLY A 48 7.49 -13.52 -9.92
CA GLY A 48 6.73 -13.57 -8.68
C GLY A 48 6.21 -12.21 -8.19
N GLN A 49 7.03 -11.16 -8.18
CA GLN A 49 6.62 -9.80 -7.78
C GLN A 49 7.49 -8.73 -8.45
N SER A 50 6.95 -7.52 -8.60
CA SER A 50 7.73 -6.35 -9.00
C SER A 50 8.37 -5.66 -7.78
N ASN A 51 9.25 -4.69 -8.06
CA ASN A 51 9.68 -3.73 -7.05
C ASN A 51 8.49 -2.89 -6.55
N TRP A 52 8.62 -2.33 -5.35
CA TRP A 52 7.66 -1.36 -4.85
C TRP A 52 7.67 -0.09 -5.71
N SER A 53 6.50 0.52 -5.85
CA SER A 53 6.36 1.86 -6.42
C SER A 53 7.12 2.90 -5.60
N ASP A 54 7.28 4.08 -6.18
CA ASP A 54 7.67 5.26 -5.41
C ASP A 54 6.66 5.48 -4.26
N PRO A 55 7.14 5.88 -3.07
CA PRO A 55 6.27 6.17 -1.95
C PRO A 55 5.46 7.43 -2.21
N THR A 56 4.17 7.40 -1.86
CA THR A 56 3.30 8.59 -1.91
C THR A 56 2.63 8.80 -0.56
N SER A 57 2.59 10.04 -0.08
CA SER A 57 1.98 10.38 1.19
C SER A 57 0.58 10.96 1.00
N ARG A 58 -0.38 10.51 1.81
CA ARG A 58 -1.77 10.98 1.78
C ARG A 58 -2.36 10.98 3.19
N MET A 59 -3.11 12.02 3.51
CA MET A 59 -3.90 12.07 4.74
C MET A 59 -5.12 11.16 4.63
N ALA A 60 -5.37 10.34 5.65
CA ALA A 60 -6.60 9.58 5.77
C ALA A 60 -7.77 10.53 6.07
N VAL A 61 -8.85 10.38 5.31
CA VAL A 61 -10.09 11.18 5.42
C VAL A 61 -11.29 10.28 5.70
#